data_AF-A0A1L5F466-F1
#
_entry.id   AF-A0A1L5F466-F1
#
_cell.length_a   1.000
_cell.length_b   1.000
_cell.length_c   1.000
_cell.angle_alpha   90.00
_cell.angle_beta   90.00
_cell.angle_gamma   90.00
#
_symmetry.space_group_name_H-M   'P 1'
#
loop_
_entity.id
_entity.type
_entity.pdbx_description
1 polymer ?
#
loop_
_entity_poly.entity_id
_entity_poly.type
_entity_poly.pdbx_seq_one_letter_code
_entity_poly.pdbx_strand_id
1 'polypeptide(L)' 'MLSAEKMKLVRLLNNVTQKEIGDIMGVSKNYISMVENGKHYYSSEQCTKYLNAIYKIAQEKKRPKENIEETEDIIDPLGN' A
#
# COMPACT_ATOMS: atom_id res chain seq x y z
N MET A 1 -2.50 -10.36 19.22
CA MET A 1 -1.68 -9.68 18.21
C MET A 1 -1.05 -10.75 17.31
N LEU A 2 -0.90 -10.51 16.00
CA LEU A 2 -0.14 -11.44 15.15
C LEU A 2 1.34 -11.44 15.57
N SER A 3 2.10 -12.47 15.19
CA SER A 3 3.56 -12.41 15.27
C SER A 3 4.13 -11.64 14.08
N ALA A 4 5.39 -11.18 14.18
CA ALA A 4 6.11 -10.52 13.10
C ALA A 4 6.10 -11.34 11.80
N GLU A 5 6.34 -12.66 11.90
CA GLU A 5 6.30 -13.59 10.78
C GLU A 5 4.92 -13.69 10.14
N LYS A 6 3.86 -13.75 10.96
CA LYS A 6 2.48 -13.79 10.46
C LYS A 6 2.12 -12.48 9.76
N MET A 7 2.55 -11.33 10.27
CA MET A 7 2.35 -10.04 9.60
C MET A 7 3.03 -10.02 8.22
N LYS A 8 4.28 -10.49 8.14
CA LYS A 8 5.01 -10.60 6.88
C LYS A 8 4.31 -11.52 5.89
N LEU A 9 3.84 -12.68 6.36
CA LEU A 9 3.11 -13.64 5.53
C LEU A 9 1.84 -13.02 4.94
N VAL A 10 1.01 -12.36 5.76
CA VAL A 10 -0.23 -11.71 5.29
C VAL A 10 0.07 -10.64 4.24
N ARG A 11 1.13 -9.83 4.43
CA ARG A 11 1.56 -8.85 3.43
C ARG A 11 1.91 -9.52 2.09
N LEU A 12 2.71 -10.58 2.14
CA LEU A 12 3.17 -11.30 0.94
C LEU A 12 2.00 -11.94 0.19
N LEU A 13 1.06 -12.58 0.90
CA LEU A 13 -0.14 -13.17 0.32
C LEU A 13 -1.04 -12.15 -0.40
N ASN A 14 -0.97 -10.88 -0.01
CA ASN A 14 -1.73 -9.79 -0.62
C ASN A 14 -0.95 -8.99 -1.67
N ASN A 15 0.28 -9.40 -2.03
CA ASN A 15 1.15 -8.69 -2.99
C ASN A 15 1.35 -7.20 -2.64
N VAL A 16 1.49 -6.90 -1.35
CA VAL A 16 1.75 -5.55 -0.85
C VAL A 16 3.23 -5.40 -0.50
N THR A 17 3.84 -4.28 -0.86
CA THR A 17 5.23 -3.97 -0.54
C THR A 17 5.35 -3.31 0.83
N GLN A 18 6.52 -3.43 1.46
CA GLN A 18 6.81 -2.74 2.73
C GLN A 18 6.76 -1.22 2.60
N LYS A 19 7.07 -0.68 1.41
CA LYS A 19 7.02 0.76 1.13
C LYS A 19 5.58 1.25 1.14
N GLU A 20 4.68 0.59 0.43
CA GLU A 20 3.26 0.99 0.39
C GLU A 20 2.62 1.00 1.79
N ILE A 21 2.96 0.04 2.64
CA ILE A 21 2.49 0.04 4.03
C ILE A 21 3.09 1.21 4.81
N GLY A 22 4.39 1.46 4.65
CA GLY A 22 5.06 2.60 5.27
C GLY A 22 4.39 3.93 4.90
N ASP A 23 4.10 4.12 3.61
CA ASP A 23 3.44 5.31 3.08
C ASP A 23 2.04 5.51 3.71
N ILE A 24 1.24 4.44 3.85
CA ILE A 24 -0.09 4.51 4.50
C ILE A 24 -0.01 4.74 6.01
N MET A 25 0.98 4.16 6.67
CA MET A 25 1.15 4.27 8.13
C MET A 25 1.93 5.51 8.57
N GLY A 26 2.51 6.28 7.63
CA GLY A 26 3.35 7.42 7.93
C GLY A 26 4.71 7.05 8.56
N VAL A 27 5.24 5.87 8.21
CA VAL A 27 6.52 5.35 8.74
C VAL A 27 7.45 4.92 7.61
N SER A 28 8.74 4.80 7.90
CA SER A 28 9.70 4.39 6.88
C SER A 28 9.53 2.91 6.48
N LYS A 29 9.88 2.57 5.23
CA LYS A 29 10.01 1.17 4.78
C LYS A 29 10.94 0.35 5.69
N ASN A 30 11.99 0.98 6.23
CA ASN A 30 12.91 0.33 7.17
C ASN A 30 12.22 -0.03 8.49
N TYR A 31 11.36 0.85 9.02
CA TYR A 31 10.54 0.55 10.19
C TYR A 31 9.70 -0.70 9.98
N ILE A 32 9.00 -0.80 8.85
CA ILE A 32 8.22 -1.99 8.48
C ILE A 32 9.10 -3.24 8.42
N SER A 33 10.28 -3.14 7.80
CA SER A 33 11.25 -4.24 7.76
C SER A 33 11.69 -4.69 9.16
N MET A 34 11.98 -3.76 10.08
CA MET A 34 12.36 -4.11 11.44
C MET A 34 11.24 -4.82 12.20
N VAL A 35 9.99 -4.35 12.04
CA VAL A 35 8.82 -4.99 12.62
C VAL A 35 8.63 -6.42 12.08
N GLU A 36 8.67 -6.61 10.75
CA GLU A 36 8.50 -7.93 10.12
C GLU A 36 9.59 -8.95 10.48
N ASN A 37 10.79 -8.47 10.83
CA ASN A 37 11.92 -9.32 11.24
C ASN A 37 12.04 -9.43 12.77
N GLY A 38 11.06 -8.95 13.54
CA GLY A 38 11.08 -9.02 15.01
C GLY A 38 12.16 -8.16 15.67
N LYS A 39 12.78 -7.24 14.93
CA LYS A 39 13.82 -6.31 15.42
C LYS A 39 13.23 -5.06 16.08
N HIS A 40 11.91 -4.87 15.97
CA HIS A 40 11.22 -3.77 16.63
C HIS A 40 9.87 -4.23 17.18
N TYR A 41 9.59 -3.85 18.43
CA TYR A 41 8.31 -4.13 19.08
C TYR A 41 7.22 -3.24 18.51
N TYR A 42 5.98 -3.73 18.54
CA TYR A 42 4.81 -2.99 18.11
C TYR A 42 3.61 -3.30 19.01
N SER A 43 2.70 -2.34 19.11
CA SER A 43 1.47 -2.47 19.89
C SER A 43 0.37 -3.19 19.10
N SER A 44 -0.66 -3.64 19.82
CA SER A 44 -1.88 -4.17 19.20
C SER A 44 -2.52 -3.18 18.23
N GLU A 45 -2.49 -1.88 18.54
CA GLU A 45 -2.99 -0.82 17.66
C GLU A 45 -2.18 -0.73 16.37
N GLN A 46 -0.85 -0.79 16.46
CA GLN A 46 0.03 -0.80 15.29
C GLN A 46 -0.20 -2.04 14.43
N CYS A 47 -0.43 -3.22 15.05
CA CYS A 47 -0.82 -4.43 14.34
C CYS A 47 -2.13 -4.23 13.55
N THR A 48 -3.14 -3.59 14.14
CA THR A 48 -4.40 -3.28 13.46
C THR A 48 -4.20 -2.30 12.30
N LYS A 49 -3.44 -1.21 12.51
CA LYS A 49 -3.11 -0.24 11.45
C LYS A 49 -2.40 -0.91 10.28
N TYR A 50 -1.49 -1.84 10.57
CA TYR A 50 -0.76 -2.62 9.57
C TYR A 50 -1.69 -3.47 8.71
N LEU A 51 -2.59 -4.22 9.33
CA LEU A 51 -3.56 -5.06 8.62
C LEU A 51 -4.52 -4.21 7.78
N ASN A 52 -5.02 -3.11 8.33
CA ASN A 52 -5.88 -2.18 7.60
C ASN A 52 -5.17 -1.60 6.37
N ALA A 53 -3.88 -1.26 6.49
CA ALA A 53 -3.08 -0.80 5.36
C ALA A 53 -2.98 -1.87 4.25
N ILE A 54 -2.69 -3.12 4.61
CA ILE A 54 -2.64 -4.24 3.65
C ILE A 54 -3.97 -4.36 2.91
N TYR A 55 -5.09 -4.44 3.63
CA TYR A 55 -6.39 -4.65 3.01
C TYR A 55 -6.83 -3.45 2.17
N LYS A 56 -6.46 -2.23 2.54
CA LYS A 56 -6.72 -1.04 1.71
C LYS A 56 -5.98 -1.14 0.38
N ILE A 57 -4.67 -1.37 0.40
CA ILE A 57 -3.83 -1.47 -0.80
C ILE A 57 -4.28 -2.66 -1.67
N ALA A 58 -4.56 -3.81 -1.07
CA ALA A 58 -5.00 -5.00 -1.79
C ALA A 58 -6.35 -4.79 -2.50
N GLN A 59 -7.27 -4.03 -1.89
CA GLN A 59 -8.53 -3.65 -2.52
C GLN A 59 -8.31 -2.69 -3.69
N GLU A 60 -7.46 -1.67 -3.51
CA GLU A 60 -7.11 -0.72 -4.58
C GLU A 60 -6.47 -1.42 -5.79
N LYS A 61 -5.65 -2.45 -5.57
CA LYS A 61 -5.05 -3.27 -6.65
C LYS A 61 -6.05 -4.18 -7.36
N LYS A 62 -7.14 -4.58 -6.68
CA LYS A 62 -8.19 -5.45 -7.26
C LYS A 62 -9.25 -4.68 -8.05
N ARG A 63 -9.39 -3.37 -7.82
CA ARG A 63 -10.30 -2.55 -8.61
C ARG A 63 -9.76 -2.53 -10.06
N PRO A 64 -10.59 -2.80 -11.07
CA PRO A 64 -10.23 -2.50 -12.45
C PRO A 64 -9.81 -1.02 -12.48
N LYS A 65 -8.69 -0.71 -13.12
CA LYS A 65 -8.38 0.68 -13.45
C LYS A 65 -9.46 1.13 -14.44
N GLU A 66 -10.50 1.79 -13.95
CA GLU A 66 -11.44 2.49 -14.82
C GLU A 66 -10.66 3.49 -15.67
N ASN A 67 -10.97 3.50 -16.97
CA ASN A 67 -10.30 4.19 -18.07
C ASN A 67 -9.82 5.61 -17.70
N ILE A 68 -8.51 5.84 -17.81
CA ILE A 68 -8.02 7.13 -18.28
C ILE A 68 -7.94 6.96 -19.79
N GLU A 69 -9.08 7.14 -20.47
CA GLU A 69 -9.08 7.37 -21.91
C GLU A 69 -8.51 8.77 -22.16
N GLU A 70 -7.45 8.80 -22.95
CA GLU A 70 -6.90 9.99 -23.58
C GLU A 70 -8.02 10.70 -24.35
N THR A 71 -8.17 12.01 -24.13
CA THR A 71 -8.72 12.90 -25.15
C THR A 71 -7.61 13.87 -25.52
N GLU A 72 -6.83 13.48 -26.52
CA GLU A 72 -6.23 14.45 -27.43
C GLU A 72 -7.37 15.14 -28.18
N ASP A 73 -7.74 16.36 -27.78
CA ASP A 73 -8.43 17.28 -28.67
C ASP A 73 -7.41 18.28 -29.22
N ILE A 74 -6.81 17.88 -30.34
CA ILE A 74 -6.17 18.78 -31.32
C ILE A 74 -7.29 19.32 -32.21
N ILE A 75 -7.86 20.50 -31.91
CA ILE A 75 -8.49 21.43 -32.89
C ILE A 75 -8.42 22.83 -32.25
N ASP A 76 -7.65 23.78 -32.76
CA ASP A 76 -8.15 24.74 -33.75
C ASP A 76 -7.04 25.30 -34.67
N PRO A 77 -7.04 24.96 -35.98
CA PRO A 77 -6.32 25.73 -36.97
C PRO A 77 -7.19 26.91 -37.44
N LEU A 78 -6.74 28.13 -37.15
CA LEU A 78 -7.19 29.44 -37.68
C LEU A 78 -8.34 30.13 -36.94
N GLY A 79 -7.97 30.96 -35.95
CA GLY A 79 -8.78 32.07 -35.45
C GLY A 79 -8.21 33.41 -35.91
N ASN A 80 -8.83 33.97 -36.97
CA ASN A 80 -8.73 35.33 -37.55
C ASN A 80 -7.35 35.99 -37.71
#